data_AF-A0A415VCJ1-F1
#
_entry.id   AF-A0A415VCJ1-F1
#
_cell.length_a   1.000
_cell.length_b   1.000
_cell.length_c   1.000
_cell.angle_alpha   90.00
_cell.angle_beta   90.00
_cell.angle_gamma   90.00
#
_symmetry.space_group_name_H-M   'P 1'
#
loop_
_entity.id
_entity.type
_entity.pdbx_description
1 polymer ?
#
loop_
_entity_poly.entity_id
_entity_poly.type
_entity_poly.pdbx_seq_one_letter_code
_entity_poly.pdbx_strand_id
1 'polypeptide(L)'
;MDKLCYIPGDLVMTNGVPLGTAKDVVYRVTSSDPTKTLELDDGTVLKGVVCLENIEGAELGDKGYLSGDCCAWVKDIVPIPLTPAFLEKNGWKVSLECKWIYVKEDDVKVFRLLDDIHYAVYIGFVRLLEFQHIHQLQHLL
;
A
#
# COMPACT_ATOMS: atom_id res chain seq x y z
N MET A 1 15.16 -7.89 0.34
CA MET A 1 13.79 -7.58 0.77
C MET A 1 13.24 -8.85 1.37
N ASP A 2 13.08 -8.85 2.70
CA ASP A 2 12.35 -9.90 3.39
C ASP A 2 10.95 -10.04 2.79
N LYS A 3 10.45 -11.28 2.81
CA LYS A 3 9.15 -11.70 2.26
C LYS A 3 8.08 -10.66 2.61
N LEU A 4 7.65 -9.85 1.64
CA LEU A 4 6.55 -8.92 1.82
C LEU A 4 5.27 -9.76 1.99
N CYS A 5 4.80 -9.89 3.22
CA CYS A 5 3.55 -10.58 3.54
C CYS A 5 2.52 -9.52 3.90
N TYR A 6 1.53 -9.33 3.03
CA TYR A 6 0.38 -8.48 3.31
C TYR A 6 -0.53 -9.18 4.33
N ILE A 7 -1.00 -8.45 5.32
CA ILE A 7 -1.95 -8.96 6.32
C ILE A 7 -3.36 -8.44 6.04
N PRO A 8 -4.41 -9.15 6.49
CA PRO A 8 -5.77 -8.64 6.41
C PRO A 8 -5.87 -7.25 7.03
N GLY A 9 -6.45 -6.30 6.30
CA GLY A 9 -6.58 -4.90 6.69
C GLY A 9 -5.60 -3.94 6.01
N ASP A 10 -4.49 -4.43 5.45
CA ASP A 10 -3.53 -3.62 4.71
C ASP A 10 -4.21 -2.91 3.54
N LEU A 11 -3.76 -1.70 3.23
CA LEU A 11 -4.21 -0.94 2.06
C LEU A 11 -3.16 -1.02 0.96
N VAL A 12 -3.59 -1.41 -0.23
CA VAL A 12 -2.75 -1.59 -1.41
C VAL A 12 -3.37 -0.91 -2.64
N MET A 13 -2.56 -0.59 -3.65
CA MET A 13 -3.03 -0.24 -4.99
C MET A 13 -2.56 -1.31 -5.98
N THR A 14 -3.17 -1.38 -7.16
CA THR A 14 -2.68 -2.25 -8.24
C THR A 14 -2.25 -1.46 -9.47
N ASN A 15 -1.48 -2.10 -10.34
CA ASN A 15 -1.18 -1.59 -11.68
C ASN A 15 -2.38 -1.63 -12.65
N GLY A 16 -3.56 -2.10 -12.20
CA GLY A 16 -4.77 -2.28 -13.00
C GLY A 16 -4.82 -3.57 -13.83
N VAL A 17 -3.80 -4.43 -13.76
CA VAL A 17 -3.79 -5.75 -14.43
C VAL A 17 -4.75 -6.75 -13.77
N PRO A 18 -4.84 -6.85 -12.42
CA PRO A 18 -5.77 -7.78 -11.80
C PRO A 18 -7.22 -7.42 -12.16
N LEU A 19 -7.96 -8.40 -12.67
CA LEU A 19 -9.37 -8.22 -13.02
C LEU A 19 -10.17 -7.73 -11.81
N GLY A 20 -11.09 -6.80 -12.04
CA GLY A 20 -11.86 -6.15 -10.98
C GLY A 20 -11.14 -4.99 -10.29
N THR A 21 -9.86 -4.72 -10.62
CA THR A 21 -9.10 -3.58 -10.09
C THR A 21 -8.90 -2.48 -11.12
N ALA A 22 -8.63 -1.27 -10.64
CA ALA A 22 -8.31 -0.11 -11.45
C ALA A 22 -7.03 0.54 -10.92
N LYS A 23 -6.26 1.13 -11.84
CA LYS A 23 -5.06 1.89 -11.50
C LYS A 23 -5.43 3.09 -10.61
N ASP A 24 -4.54 3.42 -9.68
CA ASP A 24 -4.68 4.55 -8.75
C ASP A 24 -5.89 4.45 -7.80
N VAL A 25 -6.47 3.25 -7.65
CA VAL A 25 -7.52 2.93 -6.68
C VAL A 25 -6.94 2.10 -5.54
N VAL A 26 -7.29 2.47 -4.31
CA VAL A 26 -6.87 1.78 -3.08
C VAL A 26 -7.88 0.69 -2.72
N TYR A 27 -7.36 -0.49 -2.39
CA TYR A 27 -8.13 -1.66 -1.99
C TYR A 27 -7.64 -2.16 -0.63
N ARG A 28 -8.55 -2.72 0.16
CA ARG A 28 -8.21 -3.44 1.39
C ARG A 28 -7.86 -4.90 1.10
N VAL A 29 -6.78 -5.37 1.70
CA VAL A 29 -6.39 -6.79 1.72
C VAL A 29 -7.31 -7.56 2.68
N THR A 30 -7.86 -8.68 2.23
CA THR A 30 -8.69 -9.58 3.05
C THR A 30 -7.93 -10.83 3.46
N SER A 31 -7.04 -11.31 2.60
CA SER A 31 -6.12 -12.41 2.89
C SER A 31 -4.92 -12.36 1.95
N SER A 32 -3.86 -13.09 2.29
CA SER A 32 -2.71 -13.30 1.41
C SER A 32 -2.17 -14.72 1.56
N ASP A 33 -1.53 -15.20 0.50
CA ASP A 33 -0.81 -16.48 0.54
C ASP A 33 0.56 -16.29 -0.13
N PRO A 34 1.65 -16.15 0.64
CA PRO A 34 3.00 -15.96 0.12
C PRO A 34 3.63 -17.27 -0.39
N THR A 35 2.94 -18.41 -0.25
CA THR A 35 3.43 -19.73 -0.69
C THR A 35 3.02 -20.06 -2.11
N LYS A 36 1.97 -19.43 -2.65
CA LYS A 36 1.55 -19.66 -4.04
C LYS A 36 2.60 -19.21 -5.03
N THR A 37 2.79 -20.04 -6.04
CA THR A 37 3.68 -19.76 -7.16
C THR A 37 3.03 -20.22 -8.46
N LEU A 38 3.24 -19.48 -9.54
CA LEU A 38 2.84 -19.86 -10.89
C LEU A 38 4.00 -19.58 -11.86
N GLU A 39 4.42 -20.61 -12.60
CA GLU A 39 5.39 -20.46 -13.69
C GLU A 39 4.63 -20.29 -15.00
N LEU A 40 4.95 -19.24 -15.75
CA LEU A 40 4.38 -18.94 -17.06
C LEU A 40 5.22 -19.59 -18.17
N ASP A 41 4.64 -19.74 -19.36
CA ASP A 41 5.30 -20.37 -20.51
C ASP A 41 6.58 -19.64 -20.96
N ASP A 42 6.74 -18.37 -20.60
CA ASP A 42 7.94 -17.57 -20.86
C ASP A 42 9.05 -17.75 -19.80
N GLY A 43 8.84 -18.65 -18.83
CA GLY A 43 9.74 -18.90 -17.70
C GLY A 43 9.60 -17.92 -16.54
N THR A 44 8.68 -16.95 -16.59
CA THR A 44 8.42 -16.03 -15.49
C THR A 44 7.75 -16.76 -14.33
N VAL A 45 8.31 -16.65 -13.12
CA VAL A 45 7.72 -17.21 -11.91
C VAL A 45 7.05 -16.12 -11.07
N LEU A 46 5.73 -16.17 -11.00
CA LEU A 46 4.92 -15.35 -10.10
C LEU A 46 4.95 -15.96 -8.70
N LYS A 47 5.06 -15.11 -7.66
CA LYS A 47 5.15 -15.53 -6.26
C LYS A 47 4.24 -14.69 -5.40
N GLY A 48 3.46 -15.36 -4.56
CA GLY A 48 2.56 -14.75 -3.60
C GLY A 48 1.31 -14.15 -4.25
N VAL A 49 0.18 -14.33 -3.57
CA VAL A 49 -1.08 -13.69 -3.95
C VAL A 49 -1.68 -12.91 -2.78
N VAL A 50 -2.47 -11.90 -3.11
CA VAL A 50 -3.18 -11.02 -2.19
C VAL A 50 -4.62 -10.93 -2.65
N CYS A 51 -5.57 -11.31 -1.79
CA CYS A 51 -6.98 -11.21 -2.10
C CYS A 51 -7.49 -9.86 -1.55
N LEU A 52 -8.29 -9.16 -2.38
CA LEU A 52 -8.74 -7.80 -2.11
C LEU A 52 -10.25 -7.78 -1.92
N GLU A 53 -10.77 -6.86 -1.11
CA GLU A 53 -12.20 -6.79 -0.74
C GLU A 53 -13.17 -6.73 -1.93
N ASN A 54 -12.75 -6.18 -3.06
CA ASN A 54 -13.56 -6.03 -4.27
C ASN A 54 -13.58 -7.28 -5.16
N ILE A 55 -12.67 -8.23 -4.94
CA ILE A 55 -12.56 -9.50 -5.66
C ILE A 55 -12.73 -10.70 -4.74
N GLU A 56 -12.86 -10.49 -3.44
CA GLU A 56 -13.12 -11.54 -2.45
C GLU A 56 -14.46 -12.24 -2.74
N GLY A 57 -14.42 -13.57 -2.88
CA GLY A 57 -15.62 -14.37 -3.13
C GLY A 57 -16.29 -14.11 -4.49
N ALA A 58 -15.61 -13.44 -5.43
CA ALA A 58 -16.15 -13.20 -6.76
C ALA A 58 -16.28 -14.53 -7.53
N GLU A 59 -17.48 -15.08 -7.59
CA GLU A 59 -17.73 -16.31 -8.33
C GLU A 59 -17.82 -16.08 -9.85
N LEU A 60 -17.35 -17.10 -10.57
CA LEU A 60 -17.24 -17.24 -12.01
C LEU A 60 -18.58 -16.90 -12.73
N GLY A 61 -18.54 -16.03 -13.74
CA GLY A 61 -19.65 -15.91 -14.70
C GLY A 61 -19.93 -14.49 -15.21
N ASP A 62 -19.67 -13.47 -14.40
CA ASP A 62 -19.88 -12.09 -14.81
C ASP A 62 -18.55 -11.44 -15.21
N LYS A 63 -18.34 -11.26 -16.51
CA LYS A 63 -17.28 -10.42 -17.12
C LYS A 63 -15.84 -10.99 -17.11
N GLY A 64 -15.65 -12.24 -17.55
CA GLY A 64 -14.36 -12.68 -18.11
C GLY A 64 -13.25 -13.07 -17.12
N TYR A 65 -13.60 -13.49 -15.91
CA TYR A 65 -12.65 -14.06 -14.93
C TYR A 65 -12.23 -15.49 -15.32
N LEU A 66 -10.92 -15.78 -15.24
CA LEU A 66 -10.35 -17.14 -15.41
C LEU A 66 -10.37 -17.88 -14.07
N SER A 67 -10.70 -19.18 -14.07
CA SER A 67 -10.87 -19.97 -12.85
C SER A 67 -9.58 -20.04 -12.03
N GLY A 68 -9.67 -19.59 -10.78
CA GLY A 68 -8.61 -19.62 -9.77
C GLY A 68 -9.00 -18.71 -8.62
N ASP A 69 -8.42 -18.94 -7.44
CA ASP A 69 -8.64 -18.09 -6.26
C ASP A 69 -8.57 -16.59 -6.63
N CYS A 70 -9.65 -15.85 -6.38
CA CYS A 70 -9.82 -14.46 -6.80
C CYS A 70 -8.88 -13.51 -6.04
N CYS A 71 -7.61 -13.48 -6.45
CA CYS A 71 -6.54 -12.76 -5.79
C CYS A 71 -5.60 -12.12 -6.83
N ALA A 72 -5.03 -10.97 -6.48
CA ALA A 72 -3.99 -10.30 -7.26
C ALA A 72 -2.61 -10.89 -6.96
N TRP A 73 -1.75 -10.98 -7.97
CA TRP A 73 -0.35 -11.35 -7.72
C TRP A 73 0.39 -10.20 -7.03
N VAL A 74 1.29 -10.53 -6.10
CA VAL A 74 2.09 -9.52 -5.40
C VAL A 74 2.85 -8.60 -6.37
N LYS A 75 3.30 -9.13 -7.51
CA LYS A 75 3.97 -8.34 -8.56
C LYS A 75 3.11 -7.20 -9.14
N ASP A 76 1.79 -7.31 -9.04
CA ASP A 76 0.84 -6.34 -9.59
C ASP A 76 0.40 -5.33 -8.54
N ILE A 77 0.80 -5.52 -7.27
CA ILE A 77 0.60 -4.56 -6.20
C ILE A 77 1.62 -3.43 -6.36
N VAL A 78 1.14 -2.19 -6.33
CA VAL A 78 1.96 -0.99 -6.43
C VAL A 78 2.00 -0.24 -5.10
N PRO A 79 3.16 0.33 -4.72
CA PRO A 79 3.27 1.22 -3.57
C PRO A 79 2.26 2.35 -3.62
N ILE A 80 1.63 2.67 -2.49
CA ILE A 80 0.77 3.84 -2.36
C ILE A 80 1.62 5.07 -2.05
N PRO A 81 1.79 6.05 -2.97
CA PRO A 81 2.58 7.25 -2.69
C PRO A 81 1.95 8.06 -1.56
N LEU A 82 2.78 8.52 -0.63
CA LEU A 82 2.32 9.53 0.33
C LEU A 82 2.19 10.87 -0.39
N THR A 83 1.02 11.49 -0.28
CA THR A 83 0.79 12.85 -0.77
C THR A 83 0.42 13.78 0.37
N PRO A 84 0.73 15.10 0.27
CA PRO A 84 0.22 16.11 1.20
C PRO A 84 -1.29 15.99 1.48
N ALA A 85 -2.08 15.81 0.42
CA ALA A 85 -3.54 15.68 0.52
C ALA A 85 -3.97 14.47 1.37
N PHE A 86 -3.19 13.38 1.34
CA PHE A 86 -3.46 12.21 2.18
C PHE A 86 -3.24 12.53 3.66
N LEU A 87 -2.16 13.22 4.01
CA LEU A 87 -1.90 13.65 5.39
C LEU A 87 -3.02 14.56 5.90
N GLU A 88 -3.40 15.57 5.11
CA GLU A 88 -4.46 16.52 5.47
C GLU A 88 -5.81 15.83 5.69
N LYS A 89 -6.20 14.90 4.80
CA LYS A 89 -7.42 14.11 4.94
C LYS A 89 -7.44 13.23 6.20
N ASN A 90 -6.27 12.86 6.72
CA ASN A 90 -6.10 12.05 7.93
C ASN A 90 -5.88 12.88 9.21
N GLY A 91 -6.21 14.18 9.17
CA GLY A 91 -6.20 15.08 10.31
C GLY A 91 -4.84 15.69 10.65
N TRP A 92 -3.83 15.48 9.80
CA TRP A 92 -2.56 16.20 9.91
C TRP A 92 -2.74 17.63 9.44
N LYS A 93 -2.08 18.57 10.12
CA LYS A 93 -2.08 19.98 9.74
C LYS A 93 -0.68 20.41 9.35
N VAL A 94 -0.56 21.27 8.36
CA VAL A 94 0.71 21.92 8.04
C VAL A 94 1.08 22.83 9.22
N SER A 95 2.34 22.76 9.66
CA SER A 95 2.86 23.63 10.71
C SER A 95 2.79 25.10 10.29
N LEU A 96 2.41 25.97 11.22
CA LEU A 96 2.40 27.42 10.99
C LEU A 96 3.80 27.99 10.75
N GLU A 97 4.83 27.31 11.27
CA GLU A 97 6.22 27.75 11.19
C GLU A 97 6.92 27.27 9.90
N CYS A 98 6.50 26.12 9.36
CA CYS A 98 7.19 25.45 8.24
C CYS A 98 6.21 24.64 7.37
N LYS A 99 6.16 24.95 6.07
CA LYS A 99 5.24 24.30 5.11
C LYS A 99 5.55 22.82 4.81
N TRP A 100 6.75 22.36 5.12
CA TRP A 100 7.18 20.97 4.92
C TRP A 100 7.03 20.11 6.19
N ILE A 101 6.45 20.65 7.27
CA ILE A 101 6.21 19.91 8.51
C ILE A 101 4.70 19.72 8.67
N TYR A 102 4.29 18.47 8.86
CA TYR A 102 2.93 18.09 9.21
C TYR A 102 2.89 17.69 10.67
N VAL A 103 1.89 18.16 11.40
CA VAL A 103 1.71 17.89 12.83
C VAL A 103 0.36 17.25 13.07
N LYS A 104 0.32 16.25 13.96
CA LYS A 104 -0.89 15.58 14.41
C LYS A 104 -0.68 15.18 15.85
N GLU A 105 -1.42 15.82 16.75
CA GLU A 105 -1.18 15.76 18.20
C GLU A 105 0.21 16.35 18.53
N ASP A 106 0.35 17.11 19.62
CA ASP A 106 1.45 18.08 19.77
C ASP A 106 2.88 17.48 19.70
N ASP A 107 3.00 16.15 19.86
CA ASP A 107 4.29 15.44 19.91
C ASP A 107 4.68 14.70 18.62
N VAL A 108 3.77 14.46 17.68
CA VAL A 108 4.08 13.69 16.45
C VAL A 108 4.17 14.59 15.23
N LYS A 109 5.30 14.51 14.53
CA LYS A 109 5.61 15.33 13.36
C LYS A 109 6.04 14.47 12.18
N VAL A 110 5.57 14.81 10.99
CA VAL A 110 6.03 14.26 9.72
C VAL A 110 6.73 15.36 8.94
N PHE A 111 8.00 15.15 8.64
CA PHE A 111 8.83 16.09 7.88
C PHE A 111 8.92 15.60 6.44
N ARG A 112 8.62 16.45 5.47
CA ARG A 112 9.02 16.21 4.09
C ARG A 112 10.52 16.53 3.96
N LEU A 113 11.29 15.60 3.40
CA LEU A 113 12.72 15.76 3.18
C LEU A 113 12.99 16.60 1.92
N LEU A 114 14.26 16.96 1.70
CA LEU A 114 14.68 17.89 0.65
C LEU A 114 14.42 17.41 -0.78
N ASP A 115 14.19 16.11 -0.98
CA ASP A 115 13.88 15.52 -2.28
C ASP A 115 12.39 15.55 -2.64
N ASP A 116 11.55 16.11 -1.77
CA ASP A 116 10.10 16.22 -1.90
C ASP A 116 9.33 14.90 -2.05
N ILE A 117 10.00 13.75 -1.99
CA ILE A 117 9.40 12.42 -2.14
C ILE A 117 9.49 11.60 -0.87
N HIS A 118 10.52 11.79 -0.05
CA HIS A 118 10.69 11.09 1.22
C HIS A 118 10.17 11.93 2.38
N TYR A 119 9.70 11.20 3.39
CA TYR A 119 9.15 11.73 4.61
C TYR A 119 9.83 11.07 5.80
N ALA A 120 9.89 11.77 6.93
CA ALA A 120 10.41 11.24 8.18
C ALA A 120 9.44 11.50 9.33
N VAL A 121 9.17 10.46 10.13
CA VAL A 121 8.35 10.58 11.35
C VAL A 121 9.27 10.93 12.52
N TYR A 122 8.84 11.91 13.32
CA TYR A 122 9.47 12.32 14.56
C TYR A 122 8.47 12.25 15.71
N ILE A 123 8.93 11.80 16.87
CA ILE A 123 8.27 12.00 18.15
C ILE A 123 9.17 12.90 19.00
N GLY A 124 8.68 14.10 19.34
CA GLY A 124 9.52 15.16 19.92
C GLY A 124 10.68 15.52 19.00
N PHE A 125 11.92 15.25 19.44
CA PHE A 125 13.15 15.49 18.69
C PHE A 125 13.79 14.20 18.13
N VAL A 126 13.16 13.05 18.33
CA VAL A 126 13.71 11.75 17.90
C VAL A 126 13.12 11.39 16.54
N ARG A 127 14.00 11.16 15.56
CA ARG A 127 13.63 10.59 14.26
C ARG A 127 13.40 9.10 14.40
N LEU A 128 12.19 8.64 14.09
CA LEU A 128 11.84 7.22 14.17
C LEU A 128 12.16 6.46 12.89
N LEU A 129 11.72 7.00 11.74
CA LEU A 129 11.87 6.32 10.45
C LEU A 129 11.81 7.29 9.27
N GLU A 130 12.22 6.79 8.11
CA GLU A 130 12.06 7.41 6.80
C GLU A 130 11.13 6.54 5.94
N PHE A 131 10.25 7.16 5.17
CA PHE A 131 9.28 6.48 4.33
C PHE A 131 8.86 7.34 3.15
N GLN A 132 8.47 6.70 2.06
CA GLN A 132 7.94 7.33 0.85
C GLN A 132 6.47 6.94 0.62
N HIS A 133 6.08 5.78 1.12
CA HIS A 133 4.81 5.14 0.80
C HIS A 133 3.99 4.83 2.04
N ILE A 134 2.67 4.93 1.92
CA ILE A 134 1.73 4.77 3.04
C ILE A 134 1.82 3.36 3.64
N HIS A 135 2.00 2.33 2.81
CA HIS A 135 2.11 0.96 3.29
C HIS A 135 3.29 0.75 4.25
N GLN A 136 4.36 1.55 4.16
CA GLN A 136 5.48 1.47 5.10
C GLN A 136 5.07 1.90 6.51
N LEU A 137 3.97 2.64 6.68
CA LEU A 137 3.40 3.04 7.97
C LEU A 137 2.44 2.01 8.58
N GLN A 138 1.97 1.02 7.82
CA GLN A 138 0.89 0.12 8.25
C GLN A 138 1.29 -0.82 9.38
N HIS A 139 2.59 -1.10 9.54
CA HIS A 139 3.12 -2.03 10.56
C HIS A 139 3.89 -1.33 11.67
N LEU A 140 3.77 0.00 11.78
CA LEU A 140 4.47 0.82 12.78
C LEU A 140 3.65 1.11 14.04
N LEU A 141 2.44 0.55 14.15
CA LEU A 141 1.52 0.70 15.27
C LEU A 141 1.15 -0.66 15.87
#